data_AF-A0A258SP62-F1
#
_entry.id   AF-A0A258SP62-F1
#
_cell.length_a   1.000
_cell.length_b   1.000
_cell.length_c   1.000
_cell.angle_alpha   90.00
_cell.angle_beta   90.00
_cell.angle_gamma   90.00
#
_symmetry.space_group_name_H-M   'P 1'
#
loop_
_entity.id
_entity.type
_entity.pdbx_description
1 polymer ?
#
loop_
_entity_poly.entity_id
_entity_poly.type
_entity_poly.pdbx_seq_one_letter_code
_entity_poly.pdbx_strand_id
1 'polypeptide(L)'
;KQSNRSTVTNWAVGMTFGWGLLMTLWLPWIDAAKSYQPVFASMMKVIPKNTTCISSLEVGQSQRMLMSYYTNIDLQDFEKTNQLACNYYLIQDMRGSAKMQPSDEWKLIWKGKRAADRKESFRLYERL
;
A
#
# COMPACT_ATOMS: atom_id res chain seq x y z
N LYS A 1 29.95 -12.55 -45.76
CA LYS A 1 30.22 -11.09 -45.73
C LYS A 1 29.04 -10.45 -45.00
N GLN A 2 29.18 -10.12 -43.71
CA GLN A 2 28.09 -9.45 -42.97
C GLN A 2 27.95 -8.03 -43.52
N SER A 3 26.77 -7.69 -44.03
CA SER A 3 26.45 -6.35 -44.49
C SER A 3 26.26 -5.42 -43.28
N ASN A 4 26.63 -4.15 -43.37
CA ASN A 4 26.48 -3.15 -42.30
C ASN A 4 25.06 -3.14 -41.70
N ARG A 5 24.05 -3.46 -42.51
CA ARG A 5 22.65 -3.61 -42.08
C ARG A 5 22.46 -4.75 -41.06
N SER A 6 23.02 -5.92 -41.33
CA SER A 6 22.91 -7.08 -40.44
C SER A 6 23.60 -6.84 -39.09
N THR A 7 24.73 -6.12 -39.09
CA THR A 7 25.44 -5.74 -37.87
C THR A 7 24.60 -4.80 -36.99
N VAL A 8 23.98 -3.79 -37.59
CA VAL A 8 23.11 -2.84 -36.86
C VAL A 8 21.87 -3.53 -36.31
N THR A 9 21.21 -4.41 -37.10
CA THR A 9 20.04 -5.15 -36.63
C THR A 9 20.38 -6.08 -35.47
N ASN A 10 21.47 -6.85 -35.57
CA ASN A 10 21.88 -7.75 -34.49
C ASN A 10 22.21 -6.98 -33.20
N TRP A 11 22.86 -5.82 -33.32
CA TRP A 11 23.16 -4.97 -32.17
C TRP A 11 21.89 -4.40 -31.52
N ALA A 12 20.96 -3.89 -32.33
CA ALA A 12 19.68 -3.38 -31.84
C ALA A 12 18.89 -4.47 -31.11
N VAL A 13 18.81 -5.67 -31.70
CA VAL A 13 18.13 -6.82 -31.09
C VAL A 13 18.79 -7.21 -29.76
N GLY A 14 20.12 -7.29 -29.71
CA GLY A 14 20.86 -7.57 -28.48
C GLY A 14 20.60 -6.53 -27.38
N MET A 15 20.60 -5.25 -27.73
CA MET A 15 20.29 -4.16 -26.81
C MET A 15 18.84 -4.23 -26.30
N THR A 16 17.87 -4.50 -27.17
CA THR A 16 16.47 -4.65 -26.76
C THR A 16 16.25 -5.84 -25.83
N PHE A 17 16.86 -7.00 -26.13
CA PHE A 17 16.77 -8.17 -25.24
C PHE A 17 17.48 -7.94 -23.90
N GLY A 18 18.69 -7.36 -23.93
CA GLY A 18 19.43 -7.02 -22.72
C GLY A 18 18.66 -6.05 -21.82
N TRP A 19 18.11 -4.99 -22.41
CA TRP A 19 17.27 -4.03 -21.69
C TRP A 19 15.97 -4.63 -21.18
N GLY A 20 15.30 -5.47 -21.98
CA GLY A 20 14.08 -6.18 -21.59
C GLY A 20 14.31 -7.13 -20.41
N LEU A 21 15.42 -7.88 -20.41
CA LEU A 21 15.81 -8.73 -19.29
C LEU A 21 16.12 -7.91 -18.03
N LEU A 22 16.85 -6.81 -18.18
CA LEU A 22 17.14 -5.91 -17.06
C LEU A 22 15.85 -5.37 -16.42
N MET A 23 14.91 -4.90 -17.24
CA MET A 23 13.62 -4.39 -16.77
C MET A 23 12.77 -5.48 -16.10
N THR A 24 12.68 -6.66 -16.72
CA THR A 24 11.89 -7.78 -16.16
C THR A 24 12.48 -8.33 -14.87
N LEU A 25 13.80 -8.32 -14.71
CA LEU A 25 14.45 -8.77 -13.49
C LEU A 25 14.37 -7.74 -12.35
N TRP A 26 14.44 -6.45 -12.67
CA TRP A 26 14.43 -5.40 -11.65
C TRP A 26 13.00 -5.03 -11.20
N LEU A 27 12.00 -5.17 -12.05
CA LEU A 27 10.62 -4.78 -11.76
C LEU A 27 10.03 -5.44 -10.48
N PRO A 28 10.20 -6.76 -10.22
CA PRO A 28 9.65 -7.39 -9.02
C PRO A 28 10.18 -6.80 -7.72
N TRP A 29 11.46 -6.41 -7.70
CA TRP A 29 12.07 -5.79 -6.52
C TRP A 29 11.53 -4.37 -6.29
N ILE A 30 11.35 -3.60 -7.36
CA ILE A 30 10.73 -2.26 -7.29
C ILE A 30 9.29 -2.36 -6.80
N ASP A 31 8.53 -3.33 -7.31
CA ASP A 31 7.15 -3.58 -6.89
C ASP A 31 7.09 -3.94 -5.40
N ALA A 32 7.88 -4.90 -4.94
CA ALA A 32 7.93 -5.29 -3.52
C ALA A 32 8.25 -4.11 -2.59
N ALA A 33 9.12 -3.19 -3.01
CA ALA A 33 9.49 -2.02 -2.23
C ALA A 33 8.38 -0.95 -2.16
N LYS A 34 7.57 -0.81 -3.23
CA LYS A 34 6.53 0.23 -3.36
C LYS A 34 5.11 -0.26 -3.03
N SER A 35 4.88 -1.56 -3.10
CA SER A 35 3.57 -2.18 -2.96
C SER A 35 2.99 -2.00 -1.56
N TYR A 36 1.67 -1.80 -1.50
CA TYR A 36 0.91 -1.73 -0.25
C TYR A 36 0.47 -3.12 0.25
N GLN A 37 0.56 -4.15 -0.60
CA GLN A 37 0.19 -5.52 -0.28
C GLN A 37 0.81 -6.05 1.03
N PRO A 38 2.14 -5.95 1.28
CA PRO A 38 2.72 -6.50 2.51
C PRO A 38 2.23 -5.78 3.78
N VAL A 39 1.94 -4.48 3.67
CA VAL A 39 1.43 -3.68 4.79
C VAL A 39 0.03 -4.13 5.16
N PHE A 40 -0.88 -4.20 4.19
CA PHE A 40 -2.25 -4.66 4.43
C PHE A 40 -2.32 -6.13 4.82
N ALA A 41 -1.49 -6.99 4.22
CA ALA A 41 -1.38 -8.39 4.62
C ALA A 41 -0.95 -8.54 6.09
N SER A 42 -0.04 -7.68 6.58
CA SER A 42 0.37 -7.71 7.99
C SER A 42 -0.72 -7.21 8.93
N MET A 43 -1.53 -6.23 8.49
CA MET A 43 -2.68 -5.73 9.23
C MET A 43 -3.79 -6.79 9.33
N MET A 44 -4.07 -7.52 8.24
CA MET A 44 -5.07 -8.58 8.22
C MET A 44 -4.75 -9.75 9.16
N LYS A 45 -3.51 -9.89 9.64
CA LYS A 45 -3.14 -10.90 10.63
C LYS A 45 -3.64 -10.57 12.04
N VAL A 46 -3.86 -9.29 12.35
CA VAL A 46 -4.36 -8.87 13.67
C VAL A 46 -5.87 -8.68 13.71
N ILE A 47 -6.51 -8.52 12.56
CA ILE A 47 -7.96 -8.33 12.45
C ILE A 47 -8.66 -9.70 12.42
N PRO A 48 -9.75 -9.89 13.17
CA PRO A 48 -10.59 -11.08 13.04
C PRO A 48 -11.15 -11.27 11.62
N LYS A 49 -11.28 -12.52 11.16
CA LYS A 49 -11.78 -12.82 9.80
C LYS A 49 -13.20 -12.34 9.51
N ASN A 50 -14.00 -12.06 10.55
CA ASN A 50 -15.39 -11.61 10.43
C ASN A 50 -15.53 -10.08 10.38
N THR A 51 -14.43 -9.34 10.35
CA THR A 51 -14.47 -7.88 10.28
C THR A 51 -14.90 -7.41 8.90
N THR A 52 -16.06 -6.77 8.84
CA THR A 52 -16.66 -6.25 7.59
C THR A 52 -16.55 -4.73 7.45
N CYS A 53 -16.17 -4.02 8.51
CA CYS A 53 -16.24 -2.56 8.60
C CYS A 53 -14.98 -2.03 9.29
N ILE A 54 -14.32 -1.06 8.64
CA ILE A 54 -13.21 -0.30 9.22
C ILE A 54 -13.43 1.17 8.86
N SER A 55 -13.51 2.04 9.87
CA SER A 55 -13.53 3.49 9.66
C SER A 55 -12.11 3.96 9.34
N SER A 56 -11.98 4.97 8.49
CA SER A 56 -10.68 5.47 8.03
C SER A 56 -10.60 6.99 8.14
N LEU A 57 -9.43 7.50 8.54
CA LEU A 57 -9.13 8.92 8.60
C LEU A 57 -7.82 9.23 7.84
N GLU A 58 -7.85 10.28 7.03
CA GLU A 58 -6.73 10.78 6.22
C GLU A 58 -6.19 9.75 5.21
N VAL A 59 -6.97 8.69 4.95
CA VAL A 59 -6.59 7.66 3.98
C VAL A 59 -7.01 8.11 2.59
N GLY A 60 -6.03 8.33 1.71
CA GLY A 60 -6.28 8.77 0.34
C GLY A 60 -7.14 7.79 -0.45
N GLN A 61 -7.90 8.30 -1.43
CA GLN A 61 -8.83 7.48 -2.24
C GLN A 61 -8.14 6.29 -2.90
N SER A 62 -6.91 6.47 -3.41
CA SER A 62 -6.14 5.38 -4.02
C SER A 62 -5.78 4.29 -3.01
N GLN A 63 -5.38 4.66 -1.79
CA GLN A 63 -5.08 3.72 -0.71
C GLN A 63 -6.34 2.97 -0.25
N ARG A 64 -7.49 3.65 -0.18
CA ARG A 64 -8.78 3.01 0.13
C ARG A 64 -9.18 1.97 -0.91
N MET A 65 -9.03 2.30 -2.19
CA MET A 65 -9.32 1.36 -3.28
C MET A 65 -8.36 0.17 -3.27
N LEU A 66 -7.07 0.40 -3.02
CA LEU A 66 -6.10 -0.68 -2.87
C LEU A 66 -6.40 -1.57 -1.67
N MET A 67 -6.83 -1.00 -0.55
CA MET A 67 -7.26 -1.78 0.61
C MET A 67 -8.41 -2.71 0.23
N SER A 68 -9.49 -2.15 -0.35
CA SER A 68 -10.64 -2.94 -0.81
C SER A 68 -10.21 -4.05 -1.79
N TYR A 69 -9.31 -3.76 -2.73
CA TYR A 69 -8.76 -4.74 -3.66
C TYR A 69 -7.99 -5.89 -2.97
N TYR A 70 -7.17 -5.61 -1.95
CA TYR A 70 -6.34 -6.63 -1.29
C TYR A 70 -7.03 -7.37 -0.15
N THR A 71 -8.03 -6.78 0.50
CA THR A 71 -8.66 -7.33 1.70
C THR A 71 -10.13 -7.64 1.54
N ASN A 72 -10.78 -7.19 0.45
CA ASN A 72 -12.23 -7.18 0.27
C ASN A 72 -12.99 -6.45 1.39
N ILE A 73 -12.34 -5.51 2.09
CA ILE A 73 -12.95 -4.67 3.12
C ILE A 73 -13.06 -3.24 2.60
N ASP A 74 -14.29 -2.72 2.58
CA ASP A 74 -14.53 -1.32 2.25
C ASP A 74 -14.30 -0.42 3.46
N LEU A 75 -13.43 0.57 3.29
CA LEU A 75 -13.15 1.57 4.31
C LEU A 75 -14.26 2.62 4.32
N GLN A 76 -14.85 2.86 5.49
CA GLN A 76 -15.75 3.98 5.69
C GLN A 76 -14.96 5.26 5.89
N ASP A 77 -15.24 6.25 5.06
CA ASP A 77 -14.57 7.54 5.04
C ASP A 77 -15.10 8.42 6.17
N PHE A 78 -14.29 8.64 7.22
CA PHE A 78 -14.69 9.50 8.32
C PHE A 78 -14.89 10.94 7.84
N GLU A 79 -14.10 11.42 6.90
CA GLU A 79 -14.18 12.77 6.36
C GLU A 79 -15.51 13.04 5.62
N LYS A 80 -16.19 12.00 5.14
CA LYS A 80 -17.52 12.10 4.50
C LYS A 80 -18.68 11.87 5.47
N THR A 81 -18.53 10.90 6.37
CA THR A 81 -19.62 10.44 7.24
C THR A 81 -19.65 11.20 8.56
N ASN A 82 -18.51 11.76 8.98
CA ASN A 82 -18.26 12.36 10.28
C ASN A 82 -18.66 11.43 11.45
N GLN A 83 -18.59 10.11 11.23
CA GLN A 83 -19.05 9.07 12.15
C GLN A 83 -18.05 7.90 12.18
N LEU A 84 -17.74 7.41 13.39
CA LEU A 84 -16.96 6.20 13.62
C LEU A 84 -17.92 5.01 13.83
N ALA A 85 -18.57 4.56 12.75
CA ALA A 85 -19.59 3.51 12.83
C ALA A 85 -19.01 2.09 13.02
N CYS A 86 -17.73 1.88 12.70
CA CYS A 86 -17.08 0.57 12.79
C CYS A 86 -16.38 0.35 14.13
N ASN A 87 -16.13 -0.92 14.50
CA ASN A 87 -15.32 -1.29 15.67
C ASN A 87 -13.81 -1.09 15.47
N TYR A 88 -13.39 -0.90 14.22
CA TYR A 88 -11.98 -0.71 13.86
C TYR A 88 -11.79 0.65 13.20
N TYR A 89 -10.68 1.29 13.51
CA TYR A 89 -10.36 2.63 13.04
C TYR A 89 -8.92 2.72 12.53
N LEU A 90 -8.78 2.98 11.24
CA LEU A 90 -7.51 3.08 10.53
C LEU A 90 -7.15 4.56 10.30
N ILE A 91 -6.02 4.98 10.83
CA ILE A 91 -5.48 6.33 10.64
C ILE A 91 -4.22 6.25 9.79
N GLN A 92 -4.15 7.08 8.75
CA GLN A 92 -2.92 7.30 8.01
C GLN A 92 -2.21 8.54 8.53
N ASP A 93 -1.00 8.35 9.05
CA ASP A 93 -0.13 9.45 9.46
C ASP A 93 0.81 9.85 8.33
N MET A 94 1.01 11.15 8.18
CA MET A 94 2.07 11.72 7.35
C MET A 94 3.14 12.39 8.22
N ARG A 95 4.41 12.17 7.88
CA ARG A 95 5.55 12.79 8.58
C ARG A 95 5.50 14.31 8.43
N GLY A 96 5.44 14.99 9.57
CA GLY A 96 5.36 16.45 9.64
C GLY A 96 3.94 16.99 9.87
N SER A 97 2.91 16.14 9.73
CA SER A 97 1.55 16.48 10.10
C SER A 97 1.29 16.24 11.59
N ALA A 98 0.35 17.00 12.15
CA ALA A 98 -0.13 16.75 13.51
C ALA A 98 -0.76 15.36 13.57
N LYS A 99 -0.37 14.55 14.56
CA LYS A 99 -0.95 13.22 14.72
C LYS A 99 -2.24 13.32 15.51
N MET A 100 -3.36 13.01 14.87
CA MET A 100 -4.61 12.79 15.57
C MET A 100 -4.44 11.62 16.54
N GLN A 101 -4.81 11.84 17.80
CA GLN A 101 -4.88 10.79 18.83
C GLN A 101 -6.36 10.51 19.09
N PRO A 102 -6.82 9.27 18.85
CA PRO A 102 -8.14 8.83 19.29
C PRO A 102 -8.31 8.98 20.81
N SER A 103 -9.56 9.05 21.28
CA SER A 103 -9.89 9.02 22.71
C SER A 103 -9.48 7.70 23.36
N ASP A 104 -9.53 7.65 24.70
CA ASP A 104 -9.18 6.46 25.51
C ASP A 104 -10.05 5.24 25.21
N GLU A 105 -11.15 5.41 24.47
CA GLU A 105 -12.05 4.37 23.96
C GLU A 105 -11.39 3.45 22.92
N TRP A 106 -10.22 3.86 22.39
CA TRP A 106 -9.56 3.20 21.28
C TRP A 106 -8.18 2.68 21.68
N LYS A 107 -7.98 1.38 21.43
CA LYS A 107 -6.71 0.71 21.69
C LYS A 107 -5.94 0.49 20.39
N LEU A 108 -4.69 0.94 20.36
CA LEU A 108 -3.80 0.65 19.24
C LEU A 108 -3.49 -0.86 19.21
N ILE A 109 -3.91 -1.55 18.14
CA ILE A 109 -3.67 -2.99 17.96
C ILE A 109 -2.60 -3.28 16.91
N TRP A 110 -2.37 -2.37 15.97
CA TRP A 110 -1.36 -2.55 14.92
C TRP A 110 -0.83 -1.24 14.37
N LYS A 111 0.43 -1.27 13.93
CA LYS A 111 1.07 -0.16 13.22
C LYS A 111 1.97 -0.72 12.13
N GLY A 112 1.94 -0.10 10.96
CA GLY A 112 2.78 -0.50 9.82
C GLY A 112 3.09 0.64 8.88
N LYS A 113 4.04 0.40 7.99
CA LYS A 113 4.42 1.32 6.91
C LYS A 113 5.00 0.53 5.75
N ARG A 114 5.00 1.12 4.56
CA ARG A 114 5.69 0.52 3.41
C ARG A 114 7.20 0.52 3.63
N ALA A 115 7.90 -0.49 3.10
CA ALA A 115 9.33 -0.66 3.32
C ALA A 115 10.17 0.51 2.80
N ALA A 116 9.86 1.01 1.59
CA ALA A 116 10.56 2.15 0.99
C ALA A 116 10.04 3.51 1.48
N ASP A 117 8.90 3.56 2.18
CA ASP A 117 8.28 4.82 2.59
C ASP A 117 8.74 5.26 3.97
N ARG A 118 9.19 6.51 4.06
CA ARG A 118 9.63 7.16 5.31
C ARG A 118 8.70 8.29 5.75
N LYS A 119 7.67 8.60 4.96
CA LYS A 119 6.75 9.71 5.19
C LYS A 119 5.39 9.20 5.64
N GLU A 120 4.88 8.12 5.07
CA GLU A 120 3.57 7.58 5.42
C GLU A 120 3.68 6.42 6.41
N SER A 121 2.75 6.36 7.37
CA SER A 121 2.54 5.19 8.22
C SER A 121 1.07 5.01 8.56
N PHE A 122 0.67 3.79 8.85
CA PHE A 122 -0.70 3.44 9.21
C PHE A 122 -0.76 2.96 10.66
N ARG A 123 -1.81 3.36 11.37
CA ARG A 123 -2.15 2.89 12.71
C ARG A 123 -3.57 2.34 12.69
N LEU A 124 -3.75 1.15 13.24
CA LEU A 124 -5.06 0.52 13.39
C LEU A 124 -5.43 0.44 14.87
N TYR A 125 -6.63 0.93 15.16
CA TYR A 125 -7.23 0.95 16.47
C TYR A 125 -8.45 0.03 16.52
N GLU A 126 -8.68 -0.57 17.68
CA GLU A 126 -9.87 -1.33 18.02
C GLU A 126 -10.61 -0.60 19.14
N ARG A 127 -11.93 -0.54 19.03
CA ARG A 127 -12.79 0.01 20.08
C ARG A 127 -12.84 -0.95 21.26
N LEU A 128 -12.63 -0.42 22.47
CA LEU A 128 -12.70 -1.17 23.73
C LEU A 128 -14.11 -1.66 24.06
#